data_AF-A0A2V6Q2R4-F1
#
_entry.id   AF-A0A2V6Q2R4-F1
#
_cell.length_a   1.000
_cell.length_b   1.000
_cell.length_c   1.000
_cell.angle_alpha   90.00
_cell.angle_beta   90.00
_cell.angle_gamma   90.00
#
_symmetry.space_group_name_H-M   'P 1'
#
loop_
_entity.id
_entity.type
_entity.pdbx_description
1 polymer ?
#
loop_
_entity_poly.entity_id
_entity_poly.type
_entity_poly.pdbx_seq_one_letter_code
_entity_poly.pdbx_strand_id
1 'polypeptide(L)'
;MALLRVVMIAVLLAAAGCGGSGDATDVRALASWAATTDMVAAAWTQHEVPRRYSLRAVGRARQALTERGRHLDALPAAARARVGEALQRLDRAVAELAEAIERGDRTGAVPIRARLQAEARTLGEVAAGLEARS
;
A
#
# COMPACT_ATOMS: atom_id res chain seq x y z
N MET A 1 2.66 -38.52 29.03
CA MET A 1 3.53 -37.46 28.46
C MET A 1 3.71 -37.57 26.93
N ALA A 2 3.73 -38.77 26.34
CA ALA A 2 3.80 -38.94 24.88
C ALA A 2 2.51 -38.48 24.16
N LEU A 3 1.32 -38.80 24.70
CA LEU A 3 0.02 -38.38 24.14
C LEU A 3 -0.17 -36.86 24.11
N LEU A 4 0.29 -36.14 25.15
CA LEU A 4 0.22 -34.68 25.20
C LEU A 4 1.13 -34.01 24.15
N ARG A 5 2.29 -34.63 23.86
CA ARG A 5 3.22 -34.19 22.81
C ARG A 5 2.67 -34.42 21.41
N VAL A 6 1.98 -35.55 21.17
CA VAL A 6 1.36 -35.85 19.87
C VAL A 6 0.20 -34.89 19.58
N VAL A 7 -0.64 -34.57 20.58
CA VAL A 7 -1.73 -33.59 20.43
C VAL A 7 -1.18 -32.17 20.20
N MET A 8 -0.11 -31.78 20.89
CA MET A 8 0.52 -30.47 20.70
C MET A 8 1.18 -30.33 19.32
N ILE A 9 1.79 -31.39 18.80
CA ILE A 9 2.36 -31.41 17.44
C ILE A 9 1.25 -31.40 16.38
N ALA A 10 0.12 -32.08 16.61
CA ALA A 10 -1.03 -32.03 15.71
C ALA A 10 -1.70 -30.63 15.67
N VAL A 11 -1.74 -29.91 16.80
CA VAL A 11 -2.21 -28.52 16.86
C VAL A 11 -1.25 -27.56 16.17
N LEU A 12 0.07 -27.80 16.23
CA LEU A 12 1.07 -26.99 15.54
C LEU A 12 1.07 -27.21 14.02
N LEU A 13 0.70 -28.40 13.52
CA LEU A 13 0.54 -28.64 12.08
C LEU A 13 -0.76 -28.07 11.50
N ALA A 14 -1.79 -27.84 12.32
CA ALA A 14 -3.02 -27.17 11.87
C ALA A 14 -2.82 -25.66 11.61
N ALA A 15 -1.73 -25.06 12.09
CA ALA A 15 -1.38 -23.67 11.82
C ALA A 15 -0.57 -23.46 10.52
N ALA A 16 -0.17 -24.53 9.82
CA ALA A 16 0.50 -24.45 8.53
C ALA A 16 -0.46 -24.14 7.35
N GLY A 17 -1.72 -23.79 7.66
CA GLY A 17 -2.70 -23.25 6.72
C GLY A 17 -2.74 -21.70 6.67
N CYS A 18 -1.64 -21.00 6.96
CA CYS A 18 -1.56 -19.54 6.77
C CYS A 18 -1.07 -19.21 5.35
N GLY A 19 -1.86 -19.57 4.33
CA GLY A 19 -1.62 -19.10 2.95
C GLY A 19 -2.29 -17.76 2.64
N GLY A 20 -3.33 -17.36 3.40
CA GLY A 20 -4.19 -16.22 3.06
C GLY A 20 -3.87 -14.89 3.77
N SER A 21 -3.09 -14.90 4.85
CA SER A 21 -2.84 -13.69 5.66
C SER A 21 -1.77 -12.76 5.09
N GLY A 22 -0.89 -13.26 4.23
CA GLY A 22 0.16 -12.48 3.56
C GLY A 22 -0.41 -11.47 2.56
N ASP A 23 -1.23 -11.96 1.63
CA ASP A 23 -1.81 -11.17 0.54
C ASP A 23 -2.59 -9.95 1.02
N ALA A 24 -3.48 -10.13 2.00
CA ALA A 24 -4.24 -9.01 2.58
C ALA A 24 -3.34 -7.99 3.27
N THR A 25 -2.32 -8.47 3.98
CA THR A 25 -1.33 -7.62 4.66
C THR A 25 -0.50 -6.83 3.66
N ASP A 26 -0.09 -7.44 2.55
CA ASP A 26 0.68 -6.79 1.49
C ASP A 26 -0.14 -5.71 0.77
N VAL A 27 -1.39 -6.02 0.40
CA VAL A 27 -2.30 -5.02 -0.20
C VAL A 27 -2.59 -3.89 0.79
N ARG A 28 -2.74 -4.18 2.09
CA ARG A 28 -2.91 -3.14 3.11
C ARG A 28 -1.66 -2.27 3.24
N ALA A 29 -0.47 -2.86 3.16
CA ALA A 29 0.77 -2.09 3.21
C ALA A 29 0.86 -1.11 2.03
N LEU A 30 0.43 -1.51 0.83
CA LEU A 30 0.33 -0.60 -0.32
C LEU A 30 -0.64 0.57 -0.03
N ALA A 31 -1.81 0.29 0.56
CA ALA A 31 -2.76 1.33 0.98
C ALA A 31 -2.14 2.30 2.00
N SER A 32 -1.39 1.79 2.98
CA SER A 32 -0.70 2.60 3.99
C SER A 32 0.37 3.50 3.38
N TRP A 33 1.13 3.03 2.38
CA TRP A 33 2.11 3.86 1.67
C TRP A 33 1.46 4.95 0.82
N ALA A 34 0.34 4.65 0.17
CA ALA A 34 -0.46 5.65 -0.53
C ALA A 34 -0.99 6.74 0.42
N ALA A 35 -1.54 6.34 1.57
CA ALA A 35 -1.99 7.26 2.61
C ALA A 35 -0.85 8.11 3.19
N THR A 36 0.32 7.50 3.44
CA THR A 36 1.53 8.21 3.88
C THR A 36 1.95 9.26 2.85
N THR A 37 1.85 8.94 1.57
CA THR A 37 2.18 9.87 0.49
C THR A 37 1.21 11.06 0.46
N ASP A 38 -0.09 10.81 0.65
CA ASP A 38 -1.07 11.90 0.81
C ASP A 38 -0.78 12.76 2.04
N MET A 39 -0.41 12.17 3.19
CA MET A 39 -0.03 12.95 4.37
C MET A 39 1.17 13.86 4.12
N VAL A 40 2.20 13.37 3.42
CA VAL A 40 3.36 14.18 3.02
C VAL A 40 2.95 15.30 2.07
N ALA A 41 2.09 15.00 1.10
CA ALA A 41 1.55 16.00 0.19
C ALA A 41 0.73 17.06 0.95
N ALA A 42 -0.10 16.64 1.90
CA ALA A 42 -0.91 17.52 2.75
C ALA A 42 -0.04 18.48 3.55
N ALA A 43 0.95 17.95 4.28
CA ALA A 43 1.89 18.74 5.06
C ALA A 43 2.67 19.73 4.17
N TRP A 44 3.08 19.29 2.98
CA TRP A 44 3.79 20.16 2.04
C TRP A 44 2.92 21.28 1.48
N THR A 45 1.66 20.97 1.10
CA THR A 45 0.68 21.97 0.65
C THR A 45 0.36 23.01 1.72
N GLN A 46 0.44 22.63 2.99
CA GLN A 46 0.22 23.50 4.15
C GLN A 46 1.49 24.20 4.65
N HIS A 47 2.60 24.10 3.92
CA HIS A 47 3.90 24.69 4.30
C HIS A 47 4.51 24.15 5.60
N GLU A 48 4.05 23.01 6.10
CA GLU A 48 4.52 22.40 7.35
C GLU A 48 5.88 21.69 7.17
N VAL A 49 6.19 21.25 5.96
CA VAL A 49 7.45 20.54 5.65
C VAL A 49 8.20 21.15 4.46
N PRO A 50 9.55 21.19 4.51
CA PRO A 50 10.36 21.72 3.41
C PRO A 50 10.31 20.84 2.16
N ARG A 51 10.41 21.46 0.97
CA ARG A 51 10.47 20.79 -0.35
C ARG A 51 11.43 19.59 -0.37
N ARG A 52 12.66 19.77 0.13
CA ARG A 52 13.68 18.70 0.13
C ARG A 52 13.27 17.49 0.98
N TYR A 53 12.57 17.72 2.09
CA TYR A 53 12.03 16.62 2.89
C TYR A 53 10.92 15.91 2.12
N SER A 54 9.96 16.66 1.56
CA SER A 54 8.83 16.11 0.82
C SER A 54 9.28 15.24 -0.37
N LEU A 55 10.25 15.71 -1.17
CA LEU A 55 10.77 14.92 -2.30
C LEU A 55 11.41 13.60 -1.85
N ARG A 56 12.16 13.60 -0.75
CA ARG A 56 12.75 12.36 -0.21
C ARG A 56 11.67 11.40 0.28
N ALA A 57 10.66 11.91 0.98
CA ALA A 57 9.58 11.09 1.49
C ALA A 57 8.73 10.48 0.36
N VAL A 58 8.36 11.28 -0.65
CA VAL A 58 7.66 10.82 -1.86
C VAL A 58 8.50 9.78 -2.62
N GLY A 59 9.81 10.03 -2.77
CA GLY A 59 10.73 9.07 -3.40
C GLY A 59 10.80 7.73 -2.67
N ARG A 60 10.84 7.73 -1.33
CA ARG A 60 10.79 6.49 -0.55
C ARG A 60 9.46 5.77 -0.65
N ALA A 61 8.35 6.51 -0.64
CA ALA A 61 7.03 5.90 -0.82
C ALA A 61 6.90 5.22 -2.19
N ARG A 62 7.41 5.86 -3.26
CA ARG A 62 7.47 5.25 -4.60
C ARG A 62 8.24 3.93 -4.59
N GLN A 63 9.43 3.92 -3.98
CA GLN A 63 10.25 2.71 -3.86
C GLN A 63 9.49 1.59 -3.13
N ALA A 64 8.84 1.92 -2.01
CA ALA A 64 8.09 0.94 -1.23
C ALA A 64 6.88 0.37 -1.99
N LEU A 65 6.16 1.22 -2.75
CA LEU A 65 5.06 0.80 -3.61
C LEU A 65 5.54 -0.12 -4.73
N THR A 66 6.68 0.20 -5.38
CA THR A 66 7.26 -0.65 -6.43
C THR A 66 7.72 -1.99 -5.87
N GLU A 67 8.44 -2.00 -4.75
CA GLU A 67 8.98 -3.23 -4.16
C GLU A 67 7.85 -4.18 -3.74
N ARG A 68 6.85 -3.69 -3.02
CA ARG A 68 5.70 -4.49 -2.59
C ARG A 68 4.79 -4.88 -3.76
N GLY A 69 4.68 -4.03 -4.78
CA GLY A 69 3.92 -4.33 -5.99
C GLY A 69 4.46 -5.52 -6.80
N ARG A 70 5.71 -5.96 -6.57
CA ARG A 70 6.29 -7.14 -7.24
C ARG A 70 5.77 -8.47 -6.68
N HIS A 71 5.19 -8.47 -5.48
CA HIS A 71 4.78 -9.69 -4.79
C HIS A 71 3.29 -9.99 -4.94
N LEU A 72 2.67 -9.56 -6.04
CA LEU A 72 1.22 -9.64 -6.24
C LEU A 72 0.75 -10.80 -7.11
N ASP A 73 1.66 -11.65 -7.59
CA ASP A 73 1.35 -12.73 -8.52
C ASP A 73 0.49 -13.83 -7.87
N ALA A 74 0.57 -13.98 -6.54
CA ALA A 74 -0.23 -14.95 -5.78
C ALA A 74 -1.70 -14.51 -5.60
N LEU A 75 -2.02 -13.24 -5.85
CA LEU A 75 -3.37 -12.73 -5.65
C LEU A 75 -4.39 -13.40 -6.58
N PRO A 76 -5.63 -13.64 -6.10
CA PRO A 76 -6.74 -14.04 -6.96
C PRO A 76 -6.88 -13.09 -8.17
N ALA A 77 -7.17 -13.63 -9.36
CA ALA A 77 -7.12 -12.88 -10.62
C ALA A 77 -7.87 -11.53 -10.59
N ALA A 78 -9.07 -11.49 -9.99
CA ALA A 78 -9.85 -10.26 -9.84
C ALA A 78 -9.20 -9.24 -8.89
N ALA A 79 -8.61 -9.70 -7.78
CA ALA A 79 -7.88 -8.85 -6.85
C ALA A 79 -6.59 -8.33 -7.49
N ARG A 80 -5.83 -9.21 -8.15
CA ARG A 80 -4.61 -8.86 -8.88
C ARG A 80 -4.84 -7.77 -9.91
N ALA A 81 -5.90 -7.88 -10.71
CA ALA A 81 -6.27 -6.85 -11.70
C ALA A 81 -6.56 -5.50 -11.04
N ARG A 82 -7.42 -5.48 -9.99
CA ARG A 82 -7.77 -4.25 -9.27
C ARG A 82 -6.56 -3.60 -8.60
N VAL A 83 -5.69 -4.38 -7.95
CA VAL A 83 -4.47 -3.88 -7.30
C VAL A 83 -3.48 -3.37 -8.34
N GLY A 84 -3.28 -4.08 -9.45
CA GLY A 84 -2.39 -3.67 -10.53
C GLY A 84 -2.80 -2.33 -11.14
N GLU A 85 -4.09 -2.14 -11.42
CA GLU A 85 -4.61 -0.86 -11.89
C GLU A 85 -4.43 0.27 -10.86
N ALA A 86 -4.72 -0.01 -9.59
CA ALA A 86 -4.53 0.97 -8.52
C ALA A 86 -3.06 1.39 -8.38
N LEU A 87 -2.13 0.44 -8.50
CA LEU A 87 -0.69 0.73 -8.47
C LEU A 87 -0.23 1.57 -9.67
N GLN A 88 -0.75 1.31 -10.87
CA GLN A 88 -0.44 2.15 -12.03
C GLN A 88 -0.98 3.58 -11.88
N ARG A 89 -2.14 3.76 -11.25
CA ARG A 89 -2.69 5.08 -10.94
C ARG A 89 -1.91 5.77 -9.83
N LEU A 90 -1.46 5.02 -8.82
CA LEU A 90 -0.58 5.52 -7.75
C LEU A 90 0.78 5.95 -8.29
N ASP A 91 1.48 5.15 -9.09
CA ASP A 91 2.81 5.52 -9.61
C ASP A 91 2.75 6.84 -10.39
N ARG A 92 1.71 7.02 -11.21
CA ARG A 92 1.44 8.29 -11.91
C ARG A 92 1.19 9.44 -10.94
N ALA A 93 0.29 9.28 -9.98
CA ALA A 93 0.00 10.32 -8.99
C ALA A 93 1.23 10.70 -8.16
N VAL A 94 2.05 9.72 -7.77
CA VAL A 94 3.29 9.92 -7.02
C VAL A 94 4.34 10.66 -7.85
N ALA A 95 4.48 10.32 -9.14
CA ALA A 95 5.37 11.01 -10.07
C ALA A 95 4.93 12.47 -10.29
N GLU A 96 3.64 12.69 -10.57
CA GLU A 96 3.06 14.03 -10.73
C GLU A 96 3.20 14.87 -9.44
N LEU A 97 3.06 14.24 -8.25
CA LEU A 97 3.27 14.91 -6.98
C LEU A 97 4.74 15.35 -6.83
N ALA A 98 5.69 14.47 -7.16
CA ALA A 98 7.11 14.81 -7.11
C ALA A 98 7.41 16.01 -8.02
N GLU A 99 6.88 16.02 -9.24
CA GLU A 99 7.01 17.16 -10.15
C GLU A 99 6.37 18.44 -9.61
N ALA A 100 5.17 18.37 -9.03
CA ALA A 100 4.50 19.52 -8.43
C ALA A 100 5.34 20.09 -7.27
N ILE A 101 5.88 19.22 -6.42
CA ILE A 101 6.81 19.60 -5.35
C ILE A 101 8.07 20.23 -5.94
N GLU A 102 8.59 19.68 -7.03
CA GLU A 102 9.78 20.20 -7.69
C GLU A 102 9.58 21.62 -8.20
N ARG A 103 8.44 21.88 -8.87
CA ARG A 103 8.04 23.18 -9.41
C ARG A 103 7.53 24.16 -8.36
N GLY A 104 7.31 23.72 -7.12
CA GLY A 104 6.72 24.54 -6.07
C GLY A 104 5.20 24.74 -6.20
N ASP A 105 4.56 23.98 -7.09
CA ASP A 105 3.14 24.09 -7.43
C ASP A 105 2.25 23.37 -6.41
N ARG A 106 1.93 24.07 -5.33
CA ARG A 106 1.09 23.54 -4.24
C ARG A 106 -0.35 23.39 -4.65
N THR A 107 -0.87 24.32 -5.45
CA THR A 107 -2.25 24.28 -5.94
C THR A 107 -2.46 23.08 -6.84
N GLY A 108 -1.51 22.79 -7.74
CA GLY A 108 -1.53 21.60 -8.59
C GLY A 108 -1.41 20.28 -7.82
N ALA A 109 -0.84 20.28 -6.61
CA ALA A 109 -0.77 19.08 -5.78
C ALA A 109 -2.09 18.70 -5.09
N VAL A 110 -3.03 19.64 -4.92
CA VAL A 110 -4.34 19.36 -4.29
C VAL A 110 -5.14 18.27 -5.01
N PRO A 111 -5.37 18.32 -6.34
CA PRO A 111 -6.08 17.25 -7.04
C PRO A 111 -5.29 15.93 -7.09
N ILE A 112 -3.95 15.97 -6.96
CA ILE A 112 -3.13 14.76 -6.88
C ILE A 112 -3.41 14.02 -5.58
N ARG A 113 -3.57 14.75 -4.46
CA ARG A 113 -3.94 14.19 -3.15
C ARG A 113 -5.24 13.41 -3.18
N ALA A 114 -6.28 13.97 -3.80
CA ALA A 114 -7.57 13.28 -3.93
C ALA A 114 -7.45 11.93 -4.66
N ARG A 115 -6.58 11.84 -5.68
CA ARG A 115 -6.27 10.58 -6.38
C ARG A 115 -5.52 9.60 -5.50
N LEU A 116 -4.50 10.04 -4.75
CA LEU A 116 -3.78 9.19 -3.79
C LEU A 116 -4.74 8.58 -2.75
N GLN A 117 -5.67 9.38 -2.23
CA GLN A 117 -6.69 8.92 -1.27
C GLN A 117 -7.67 7.94 -1.90
N ALA A 118 -8.10 8.17 -3.15
CA ALA A 118 -9.01 7.26 -3.86
C ALA A 118 -8.38 5.88 -4.08
N GLU A 119 -7.12 5.83 -4.50
CA GLU A 119 -6.42 4.55 -4.67
C GLU A 119 -6.08 3.89 -3.34
N ALA A 120 -5.74 4.65 -2.29
CA ALA A 120 -5.56 4.10 -0.95
C ALA A 120 -6.83 3.40 -0.43
N ARG A 121 -8.01 4.01 -0.64
CA ARG A 121 -9.30 3.38 -0.31
C ARG A 121 -9.54 2.13 -1.14
N THR A 122 -9.31 2.19 -2.45
CA THR A 122 -9.45 1.04 -3.34
C THR A 122 -8.60 -0.15 -2.87
N LEU A 123 -7.34 0.09 -2.52
CA LEU A 123 -6.45 -0.94 -1.99
C LEU A 123 -6.94 -1.46 -0.62
N GLY A 124 -7.40 -0.57 0.27
CA GLY A 124 -7.98 -0.95 1.55
C GLY A 124 -9.21 -1.86 1.42
N GLU A 125 -10.09 -1.58 0.47
CA GLU A 125 -11.25 -2.42 0.15
C GLU A 125 -10.84 -3.79 -0.39
N VAL A 126 -9.83 -3.85 -1.26
CA VAL A 126 -9.33 -5.13 -1.77
C VAL A 126 -8.69 -5.95 -0.64
N ALA A 127 -7.90 -5.32 0.23
CA ALA A 127 -7.32 -5.98 1.40
C ALA A 127 -8.40 -6.56 2.32
N ALA A 128 -9.43 -5.77 2.66
CA ALA A 128 -10.55 -6.24 3.48
C ALA A 128 -11.30 -7.41 2.83
N GLY A 129 -11.49 -7.37 1.49
CA GLY A 129 -12.10 -8.46 0.75
C GLY A 129 -11.25 -9.73 0.69
N LEU A 130 -9.91 -9.62 0.80
CA LEU A 130 -9.02 -10.78 0.90
C LEU A 130 -9.10 -11.42 2.29
N GLU A 131 -9.14 -10.63 3.37
CA GLU A 131 -9.28 -11.14 4.74
C GLU A 131 -10.61 -11.84 4.99
N ALA A 132 -11.70 -11.33 4.42
CA ALA A 132 -13.01 -11.95 4.59
C ALA A 132 -13.12 -13.35 3.93
N ARG A 133 -12.13 -13.73 3.10
CA ARG A 133 -12.07 -15.01 2.39
C ARG A 133 -11.04 -15.99 2.95
N SER A 134 -10.20 -15.56 3.90
CA SER A 134 -9.23 -16.41 4.61
C SER A 134 -9.84 -17.03 5.87
#